data_AF-H2AYV2-F1
#
_entry.id   AF-H2AYV2-F1
#
_cell.length_a   1.000
_cell.length_b   1.000
_cell.length_c   1.000
_cell.angle_alpha   90.00
_cell.angle_beta   90.00
_cell.angle_gamma   90.00
#
_symmetry.space_group_name_H-M   'P 1'
#
loop_
_entity.id
_entity.type
_entity.pdbx_description
1 polymer ?
#
loop_
_entity_poly.entity_id
_entity_poly.type
_entity_poly.pdbx_seq_one_letter_code
_entity_poly.pdbx_strand_id
1 'polypeptide(L)'
;MLLTHRFCIPIPSSYRSLLVLYSTTTPKTEIDSWYPNNSDPSPYEIFGLNHNSKINTIALRKKYHRFVKLYHPDHSNNIIIKTANNRILSTDEKLSRFKLISQSYDILLNPAKRSLYDLKRNSTTTTQHHGYHSNEAYQYWNAGTWEDYHKYRNRPDPVEMNWSLFYWVLALLVVIEGSVILTRVENSLLVDSKHVETKSQVLDSYENFGLDNDKISRIKRFLWFRSFGLYNDKDKLDQEAKNNEVLLDDMHKRRQKLLNSLSTKNDKND
;
A
#
# COMPACT_ATOMS: atom_id res chain seq x y z
N MET A 1 55.95 -36.34 54.71
CA MET A 1 56.80 -35.79 55.78
C MET A 1 57.89 -34.96 55.10
N LEU A 2 57.79 -33.63 55.20
CA LEU A 2 58.88 -32.63 55.10
C LEU A 2 59.62 -32.52 53.73
N LEU A 3 60.01 -31.37 53.19
CA LEU A 3 60.08 -29.99 53.64
C LEU A 3 60.27 -29.10 52.38
N THR A 4 59.41 -28.11 52.21
CA THR A 4 59.59 -26.99 51.29
C THR A 4 60.52 -25.95 51.94
N HIS A 5 61.55 -25.49 51.23
CA HIS A 5 62.27 -24.27 51.61
C HIS A 5 62.20 -23.26 50.47
N ARG A 6 61.24 -22.32 50.62
CA ARG A 6 61.21 -21.05 49.92
C ARG A 6 62.23 -20.12 50.57
N PHE A 7 63.10 -19.51 49.76
CA PHE A 7 63.84 -18.33 50.17
C PHE A 7 62.86 -17.17 50.38
N CYS A 8 62.74 -16.75 51.64
CA CYS A 8 62.00 -15.58 52.08
C CYS A 8 63.00 -14.43 52.21
N ILE A 9 62.90 -13.43 51.34
CA ILE A 9 63.56 -12.13 51.54
C ILE A 9 62.49 -11.21 52.16
N PRO A 10 62.72 -10.61 53.33
CA PRO A 10 61.75 -9.74 53.98
C PRO A 10 61.73 -8.37 53.28
N ILE A 11 60.57 -8.01 52.73
CA ILE A 11 60.29 -6.65 52.27
C ILE A 11 59.79 -5.85 53.48
N PRO A 12 60.35 -4.67 53.78
CA PRO A 12 60.00 -3.90 54.96
C PRO A 12 58.54 -3.40 54.94
N SER A 13 57.90 -3.53 56.10
CA SER A 13 56.55 -3.13 56.46
C SER A 13 56.45 -1.61 56.65
N SER A 14 56.26 -0.89 55.55
CA SER A 14 55.77 0.50 55.47
C SER A 14 55.61 0.72 53.98
N TYR A 15 54.44 0.63 53.35
CA TYR A 15 53.26 1.45 53.54
C TYR A 15 52.02 0.64 53.13
N ARG A 16 51.17 0.27 54.10
CA ARG A 16 49.75 -0.06 53.84
C ARG A 16 48.97 1.23 54.10
N SER A 17 48.69 1.98 53.04
CA SER A 17 47.55 2.90 53.04
C SER A 17 46.96 2.92 51.65
N LEU A 18 45.92 2.11 51.51
CA LEU A 18 44.91 2.27 50.47
C LEU A 18 44.27 3.63 50.70
N LEU A 19 44.70 4.62 49.93
CA LEU A 19 43.89 5.78 49.62
C LEU A 19 43.73 5.81 48.10
N VAL A 20 42.63 5.22 47.65
CA VAL A 20 41.97 5.67 46.42
C VAL A 20 41.55 7.11 46.73
N LEU A 21 42.46 8.05 46.51
CA LEU A 21 42.14 9.46 46.46
C LEU A 21 41.25 9.63 45.24
N TYR A 22 39.96 9.80 45.47
CA TYR A 22 39.09 10.44 44.49
C TYR A 22 39.76 11.77 44.14
N SER A 23 40.23 11.89 42.91
CA SER A 23 40.68 13.17 42.41
C SER A 23 39.48 14.11 42.46
N THR A 24 39.48 15.05 43.39
CA THR A 24 38.71 16.28 43.24
C THR A 24 39.34 17.03 42.08
N THR A 25 38.99 16.63 40.86
CA THR A 25 39.31 17.37 39.65
C THR A 25 38.58 18.69 39.77
N THR A 26 39.29 19.72 40.24
CA THR A 26 38.82 21.10 40.14
C THR A 26 38.35 21.33 38.71
N PRO A 27 37.11 21.80 38.49
CA PRO A 27 36.55 21.91 37.16
C PRO A 27 37.46 22.80 36.32
N LYS A 28 37.95 22.26 35.20
CA LYS A 28 38.85 22.99 34.30
C LYS A 28 38.06 24.17 33.73
N THR A 29 38.52 25.39 33.99
CA THR A 29 37.93 26.59 33.41
C THR A 29 38.56 26.86 32.05
N GLU A 30 37.78 26.76 30.97
CA GLU A 30 38.22 27.12 29.63
C GLU A 30 37.43 28.33 29.11
N ILE A 31 38.13 29.28 28.49
CA ILE A 31 37.52 30.44 27.84
C ILE A 31 37.35 30.10 26.36
N ASP A 32 36.10 30.12 25.92
CA ASP A 32 35.77 29.98 24.51
C ASP A 32 35.78 31.36 23.83
N SER A 33 36.91 31.69 23.24
CA SER A 33 37.12 32.94 22.51
C SER A 33 36.80 32.84 21.02
N TRP A 34 36.52 31.63 20.50
CA TRP A 34 36.46 31.38 19.07
C TRP A 34 35.03 31.26 18.53
N TYR A 35 34.10 30.70 19.31
CA TYR A 35 32.75 30.48 18.82
C TYR A 35 32.03 31.82 18.54
N PRO A 36 31.35 31.96 17.38
CA PRO A 36 30.65 33.19 17.04
C PRO A 36 29.47 33.45 17.99
N ASN A 37 29.24 34.72 18.34
CA ASN A 37 28.12 35.15 19.21
C ASN A 37 26.79 35.34 18.44
N ASN A 38 26.75 35.04 17.14
CA ASN A 38 25.54 35.18 16.32
C ASN A 38 24.52 34.08 16.65
N SER A 39 23.23 34.40 16.57
CA SER A 39 22.14 33.45 16.84
C SER A 39 22.14 32.25 15.87
N ASP A 40 22.48 32.49 14.59
CA ASP A 40 22.55 31.46 13.54
C ASP A 40 23.86 31.57 12.75
N PRO A 41 24.98 31.04 13.26
CA PRO A 41 26.27 31.16 12.59
C PRO A 41 26.37 30.24 11.37
N SER A 42 27.02 30.75 10.32
CA SER A 42 27.33 29.97 9.10
C SER A 42 28.28 28.81 9.40
N PRO A 43 28.18 27.65 8.71
CA PRO A 43 29.20 26.59 8.74
C PRO A 43 30.62 27.15 8.56
N TYR A 44 30.78 28.13 7.68
CA TYR A 44 32.07 28.78 7.42
C TYR A 44 32.53 29.66 8.59
N GLU A 45 31.63 30.37 9.26
CA GLU A 45 31.94 31.25 10.39
C GLU A 45 32.41 30.45 11.61
N ILE A 46 31.77 29.32 11.89
CA ILE A 46 32.13 28.45 13.04
C ILE A 46 33.56 27.92 12.92
N PHE A 47 33.97 27.57 11.71
CA PHE A 47 35.34 27.12 11.44
C PHE A 47 36.29 28.26 11.04
N GLY A 48 35.80 29.51 10.98
CA GLY A 48 36.56 30.69 10.56
C GLY A 48 37.23 30.49 9.21
N LEU A 49 36.47 29.97 8.26
CA LEU A 49 36.88 29.74 6.88
C LEU A 49 36.22 30.80 5.98
N ASN A 50 36.92 31.22 4.93
CA ASN A 50 36.32 32.10 3.93
C ASN A 50 35.51 31.24 2.95
N HIS A 51 34.28 31.67 2.65
CA HIS A 51 33.35 31.03 1.72
C HIS A 51 33.99 30.71 0.35
N ASN A 52 34.80 31.64 -0.17
CA ASN A 52 35.41 31.52 -1.51
C ASN A 52 36.76 30.80 -1.52
N SER A 53 37.27 30.37 -0.36
CA SER A 53 38.57 29.71 -0.26
C SER A 53 38.47 28.18 -0.44
N LYS A 54 39.55 27.58 -0.96
CA LYS A 54 39.70 26.12 -0.95
C LYS A 54 39.82 25.64 0.51
N ILE A 55 38.96 24.71 0.91
CA ILE A 55 38.95 24.19 2.28
C ILE A 55 40.12 23.21 2.46
N ASN A 56 40.96 23.48 3.45
CA ASN A 56 41.95 22.51 3.90
C ASN A 56 41.27 21.51 4.85
N THR A 57 41.01 20.29 4.36
CA THR A 57 40.32 19.23 5.11
C THR A 57 41.07 18.80 6.37
N ILE A 58 42.41 18.86 6.37
CA ILE A 58 43.24 18.54 7.53
C ILE A 58 43.04 19.58 8.63
N ALA A 59 43.08 20.87 8.28
CA ALA A 59 42.86 21.96 9.22
C ALA A 59 41.43 21.93 9.78
N LEU A 60 40.44 21.64 8.92
CA LEU A 60 39.04 21.49 9.32
C LEU A 60 38.87 20.35 10.34
N ARG A 61 39.44 19.17 10.07
CA ARG A 61 39.38 18.01 10.99
C ARG A 61 40.05 18.30 12.33
N LYS A 62 41.18 19.01 12.34
CA LYS A 62 41.87 19.44 13.57
C LYS A 62 41.01 20.39 14.40
N LYS A 63 40.38 21.39 13.76
CA LYS A 63 39.46 22.32 14.45
C LYS A 63 38.24 21.60 15.01
N TYR A 64 37.63 20.72 14.21
CA TYR A 64 36.50 19.89 14.65
C TYR A 64 36.85 19.06 15.89
N HIS A 65 37.98 18.35 15.87
CA HIS A 65 38.40 17.53 17.01
C HIS A 65 38.65 18.36 18.28
N ARG A 66 39.16 19.60 18.14
CA ARG A 66 39.28 20.54 19.25
C ARG A 66 37.91 20.92 19.83
N PHE A 67 36.92 21.22 18.99
CA PHE A 67 35.57 21.55 19.46
C PHE A 67 34.87 20.37 20.11
N VAL A 68 35.03 19.16 19.57
CA VAL A 68 34.46 17.95 20.17
C VAL A 68 35.00 17.77 21.59
N LYS A 69 36.31 17.95 21.81
CA LYS A 69 36.88 17.88 23.16
C LYS A 69 36.27 18.88 24.14
N LEU A 70 35.86 20.04 23.65
CA LEU A 70 35.30 21.12 24.46
C LEU A 70 33.81 20.93 24.75
N TYR A 71 33.01 20.59 23.72
CA TYR A 71 31.54 20.64 23.77
C TYR A 71 30.85 19.28 23.86
N HIS A 72 31.59 18.16 23.77
CA HIS A 72 30.96 16.85 23.83
C HIS A 72 30.25 16.63 25.18
N PRO A 73 28.99 16.12 25.19
CA PRO A 73 28.19 15.99 26.41
C PRO A 73 28.87 15.15 27.50
N ASP A 74 29.66 14.14 27.11
CA ASP A 74 30.38 13.26 28.05
C ASP A 74 31.45 13.99 28.89
N HIS A 75 32.20 14.91 28.28
CA HIS A 75 33.33 15.57 28.96
C HIS A 75 32.96 16.98 29.46
N SER A 76 31.98 17.63 28.82
CA SER A 76 31.67 19.04 29.04
C SER A 76 30.95 19.33 30.37
N ASN A 77 30.42 18.29 31.04
CA ASN A 77 29.86 18.39 32.39
C ASN A 77 30.93 18.75 33.44
N ASN A 78 32.18 18.33 33.22
CA ASN A 78 33.30 18.57 34.14
C ASN A 78 34.10 19.85 33.80
N ILE A 79 33.69 20.60 32.77
CA ILE A 79 34.39 21.78 32.26
C ILE A 79 33.47 23.01 32.38
N ILE A 80 33.96 24.05 33.05
CA ILE A 80 33.27 25.35 33.09
C ILE A 80 33.74 26.15 31.89
N ILE A 81 32.85 26.30 30.90
CA ILE A 81 33.11 27.05 29.68
C ILE A 81 32.56 28.46 29.86
N LYS A 82 33.44 29.45 29.76
CA LYS A 82 33.07 30.87 29.77
C LYS A 82 33.10 31.41 28.34
N THR A 83 32.05 32.12 27.96
CA THR A 83 32.02 32.91 26.72
C THR A 83 32.96 34.11 26.85
N ALA A 84 33.34 34.74 25.73
CA ALA A 84 34.10 36.01 25.72
C ALA A 84 33.53 37.10 26.65
N ASN A 85 32.22 37.09 26.91
CA ASN A 85 31.54 38.03 27.82
C ASN A 85 31.53 37.55 29.29
N ASN A 86 32.40 36.62 29.66
CA ASN A 86 32.48 35.99 30.99
C ASN A 86 31.22 35.20 31.42
N ARG A 87 30.25 34.99 30.53
CA ARG A 87 29.04 34.21 30.79
C ARG A 87 29.33 32.71 30.80
N ILE A 88 28.88 32.00 31.83
CA ILE A 88 28.99 30.54 31.94
C ILE A 88 27.97 29.90 30.99
N LEU A 89 28.42 28.93 30.19
CA LEU A 89 27.57 28.22 29.25
C LEU A 89 26.73 27.14 29.93
N SER A 90 25.42 27.14 29.68
CA SER A 90 24.51 26.09 30.15
C SER A 90 24.79 24.75 29.43
N THR A 91 24.41 23.63 30.04
CA THR A 91 24.50 22.29 29.44
C THR A 91 23.79 22.22 28.09
N ASP A 92 22.61 22.84 28.00
CA ASP A 92 21.79 22.84 26.78
C ASP A 92 22.43 23.68 25.67
N GLU A 93 23.09 24.78 26.04
CA GLU A 93 23.84 25.61 25.09
C GLU A 93 25.08 24.87 24.57
N LYS A 94 25.80 24.15 25.44
CA LYS A 94 26.94 23.30 25.04
C LYS A 94 26.49 22.22 24.04
N LEU A 95 25.38 21.56 24.34
CA LEU A 95 24.76 20.55 23.46
C LEU A 95 24.35 21.17 22.12
N SER A 96 23.71 22.34 22.14
CA SER A 96 23.30 23.05 20.92
C SER A 96 24.49 23.43 20.04
N ARG A 97 25.56 23.97 20.64
CA ARG A 97 26.81 24.27 19.93
C ARG A 97 27.45 23.00 19.35
N PHE A 98 27.48 21.91 20.10
CA PHE A 98 28.01 20.64 19.62
C PHE A 98 27.27 20.12 18.39
N LYS A 99 25.93 20.12 18.41
CA LYS A 99 25.09 19.73 17.26
C LYS A 99 25.41 20.58 16.04
N LEU A 100 25.46 21.89 16.22
CA LEU A 100 25.72 22.86 15.16
C LEU A 100 27.12 22.68 14.55
N ILE A 101 28.14 22.42 15.38
CA ILE A 101 29.51 22.13 14.94
C ILE A 101 29.58 20.82 14.14
N SER A 102 28.88 19.77 14.60
CA SER A 102 28.86 18.47 13.92
C SER A 102 28.19 18.56 12.55
N GLN A 103 27.03 19.22 12.49
CA GLN A 103 26.29 19.49 11.25
C GLN A 103 27.13 20.32 10.27
N SER A 104 27.77 21.39 10.77
CA SER A 104 28.63 22.25 9.95
C SER A 104 29.84 21.49 9.40
N TYR A 105 30.43 20.61 10.20
CA TYR A 105 31.53 19.76 9.76
C TYR A 105 31.10 18.82 8.62
N ASP A 106 29.95 18.17 8.74
CA ASP A 106 29.42 17.25 7.71
C ASP A 106 29.12 17.97 6.38
N ILE A 107 28.55 19.18 6.44
CA ILE A 107 28.32 20.03 5.26
C ILE A 107 29.63 20.39 4.57
N LEU A 108 30.64 20.82 5.33
CA LEU A 108 31.91 21.28 4.78
C LEU A 108 32.83 20.13 4.32
N LEU A 109 32.68 18.93 4.89
CA LEU A 109 33.47 17.76 4.52
C LEU A 109 33.13 17.25 3.12
N ASN A 110 31.85 17.28 2.75
CA ASN A 110 31.36 16.74 1.48
C ASN A 110 31.13 17.87 0.47
N PRO A 111 31.83 17.88 -0.69
CA PRO A 111 31.71 18.97 -1.66
C PRO A 111 30.29 19.11 -2.24
N ALA A 112 29.55 18.01 -2.37
CA ALA A 112 28.16 18.03 -2.82
C ALA A 112 27.21 18.67 -1.79
N LYS A 113 27.40 18.40 -0.49
CA LYS A 113 26.60 19.03 0.57
C LYS A 113 26.90 20.52 0.67
N ARG A 114 28.19 20.87 0.52
CA ARG A 114 28.66 22.25 0.47
C ARG A 114 28.04 23.04 -0.68
N SER A 115 28.07 22.50 -1.90
CA SER A 115 27.51 23.22 -3.07
C SER A 115 26.00 23.43 -2.95
N LEU A 116 25.26 22.44 -2.42
CA LEU A 116 23.84 22.57 -2.12
C LEU A 116 23.57 23.65 -1.06
N TYR A 117 24.39 23.70 -0.02
CA TYR A 117 24.31 24.75 1.01
C TYR A 117 24.56 26.15 0.42
N ASP A 118 25.62 26.29 -0.39
CA ASP A 118 25.98 27.56 -1.03
C ASP A 118 24.89 28.03 -2.02
N LEU A 119 24.32 27.10 -2.80
CA LEU A 119 23.21 27.38 -3.72
C LEU A 119 21.98 27.89 -2.95
N LYS A 120 21.59 27.20 -1.87
CA LYS A 120 20.45 27.58 -1.04
C LYS A 120 20.61 28.97 -0.42
N ARG A 121 21.83 29.30 0.01
CA ARG A 121 22.12 30.60 0.63
C ARG A 121 22.05 31.75 -0.37
N ASN A 122 22.46 31.51 -1.63
CA ASN A 122 22.47 32.51 -2.68
C ASN A 122 21.10 32.66 -3.38
N SER A 123 20.22 31.66 -3.30
CA SER A 123 18.85 31.77 -3.78
C SER A 123 18.01 32.63 -2.84
N THR A 124 17.86 33.92 -3.15
CA THR A 124 16.97 34.87 -2.46
C THR A 124 15.48 34.55 -2.65
N THR A 125 15.15 33.54 -3.46
CA THR A 125 13.78 33.13 -3.74
C THR A 125 13.22 32.34 -2.56
N THR A 126 12.16 32.88 -1.95
CA THR A 126 11.23 32.27 -1.00
C THR A 126 10.47 31.06 -1.56
N THR A 127 11.01 30.36 -2.56
CA THR A 127 10.52 29.05 -2.94
C THR A 127 10.92 28.09 -1.83
N GLN A 128 9.92 27.63 -1.09
CA GLN A 128 9.99 26.58 -0.08
C GLN A 128 10.37 25.23 -0.71
N HIS A 129 11.49 25.17 -1.42
CA HIS A 129 12.12 23.89 -1.70
C HIS A 129 12.74 23.45 -0.40
N HIS A 130 12.22 22.34 0.12
CA HIS A 130 12.67 21.69 1.33
C HIS A 130 14.20 21.65 1.35
N GLY A 131 14.81 22.60 2.06
CA GLY A 131 16.25 22.66 2.20
C GLY A 131 16.76 21.38 2.80
N TYR A 132 18.07 21.17 2.70
CA TYR A 132 18.76 20.02 3.27
C TYR A 132 18.30 19.65 4.70
N HIS A 133 17.87 20.63 5.51
CA HIS A 133 17.37 20.46 6.89
C HIS A 133 15.86 20.22 7.06
N SER A 134 15.03 20.44 6.05
CA SER A 134 13.57 20.22 6.12
C SER A 134 13.12 18.92 5.45
N ASN A 135 14.04 18.15 4.87
CA ASN A 135 13.74 16.77 4.49
C ASN A 135 13.61 15.94 5.78
N GLU A 136 12.49 15.24 5.95
CA GLU A 136 12.22 14.38 7.10
C GLU A 136 13.30 13.32 7.28
N ALA A 137 13.78 12.74 6.18
CA ALA A 137 14.88 11.79 6.20
C ALA A 137 16.16 12.42 6.76
N TYR A 138 16.42 13.70 6.49
CA TYR A 138 17.60 14.38 7.01
C TYR A 138 17.52 14.59 8.52
N GLN A 139 16.36 14.97 9.06
CA GLN A 139 16.19 15.13 10.51
C GLN A 139 16.38 13.80 11.24
N TYR A 140 15.91 12.69 10.65
CA TYR A 140 16.12 11.34 11.16
C TYR A 140 17.61 10.96 11.24
N TRP A 141 18.35 11.09 10.13
CA TRP A 141 19.75 10.67 10.06
C TRP A 141 20.72 11.59 10.83
N ASN A 142 20.29 12.80 11.17
CA ASN A 142 21.09 13.76 11.96
C ASN A 142 20.62 13.93 13.41
N ALA A 143 19.74 13.06 13.89
CA ALA A 143 19.39 13.02 15.30
C ALA A 143 20.65 12.65 16.12
N GLY A 144 21.27 13.65 16.74
CA GLY A 144 22.52 13.48 17.49
C GLY A 144 22.32 12.86 18.88
N THR A 145 21.07 12.68 19.31
CA THR A 145 20.71 12.14 20.62
C THR A 145 19.40 11.36 20.49
N TRP A 146 19.19 10.34 21.33
CA TRP A 146 17.94 9.58 21.35
C TRP A 146 16.72 10.47 21.62
N GLU A 147 16.88 11.55 22.37
CA GLU A 147 15.82 12.56 22.59
C GLU A 147 15.38 13.24 21.28
N ASP A 148 16.30 13.54 20.36
CA ASP A 148 15.97 14.14 19.06
C ASP A 148 15.18 13.16 18.20
N TYR A 149 15.56 11.87 18.23
CA TYR A 149 14.80 10.81 17.59
C TYR A 149 13.38 10.68 18.16
N HIS A 150 13.23 10.77 19.48
CA HIS A 150 11.92 10.78 20.14
C HIS A 150 11.08 11.98 19.74
N LYS A 151 11.67 13.17 19.67
CA LYS A 151 10.99 14.38 19.20
C LYS A 151 10.53 14.26 17.75
N TYR A 152 11.31 13.59 16.90
CA TYR A 152 10.93 13.32 15.51
C TYR A 152 9.80 12.27 15.43
N ARG A 153 9.94 11.13 16.12
CA ARG A 153 8.95 10.05 16.14
C ARG A 153 7.59 10.49 16.70
N ASN A 154 7.59 11.43 17.62
CA ASN A 154 6.37 11.94 18.25
C ASN A 154 5.79 13.16 17.54
N ARG A 155 6.28 13.53 16.34
CA ARG A 155 5.61 14.57 15.55
C ARG A 155 4.30 14.02 15.01
N PRO A 156 3.19 14.76 15.12
CA PRO A 156 1.99 14.41 14.40
C PRO A 156 2.28 14.56 12.90
N ASP A 157 2.13 13.46 12.16
CA ASP A 157 2.22 13.47 10.70
C ASP A 157 1.25 14.55 10.18
N PRO A 158 1.68 15.48 9.31
CA PRO A 158 0.73 16.34 8.64
C PRO A 158 -0.21 15.42 7.86
N VAL A 159 -1.51 15.46 8.18
CA VAL A 159 -2.52 14.65 7.48
C VAL A 159 -2.64 15.21 6.07
N GLU A 160 -1.75 14.79 5.17
CA GLU A 160 -1.88 15.04 3.75
C GLU A 160 -3.03 14.17 3.24
N MET A 161 -4.18 14.82 3.04
CA MET A 161 -5.36 14.13 2.53
C MET A 161 -5.07 13.65 1.10
N ASN A 162 -4.88 12.34 0.94
CA ASN A 162 -4.62 11.71 -0.34
C ASN A 162 -5.87 11.76 -1.24
N TRP A 163 -6.05 12.86 -1.98
CA TRP A 163 -7.17 13.09 -2.89
C TRP A 163 -7.37 11.95 -3.91
N SER A 164 -6.29 11.26 -4.31
CA SER A 164 -6.38 10.08 -5.18
C SER A 164 -7.21 8.96 -4.59
N LEU A 165 -7.07 8.65 -3.29
CA LEU A 165 -7.87 7.61 -2.62
C LEU A 165 -9.34 7.99 -2.61
N PHE A 166 -9.64 9.28 -2.41
CA PHE A 166 -11.01 9.79 -2.46
C PHE A 166 -11.65 9.60 -3.85
N TYR A 167 -10.92 9.92 -4.92
CA TYR A 167 -11.40 9.66 -6.29
C TYR A 167 -11.61 8.17 -6.58
N TRP A 168 -10.74 7.29 -6.09
CA TRP A 168 -10.90 5.84 -6.22
C TRP A 168 -12.16 5.33 -5.51
N VAL A 169 -12.43 5.81 -4.29
CA VAL A 169 -13.63 5.44 -3.54
C VAL A 169 -14.89 5.96 -4.25
N LEU A 170 -14.88 7.20 -4.73
CA LEU A 170 -15.98 7.77 -5.51
C LEU A 170 -16.24 6.99 -6.80
N ALA A 171 -15.18 6.62 -7.53
CA ALA A 171 -15.28 5.83 -8.74
C ALA A 171 -15.89 4.44 -8.47
N LEU A 172 -15.46 3.76 -7.40
CA LEU A 172 -16.06 2.48 -6.99
C LEU A 172 -17.54 2.63 -6.63
N LEU A 173 -17.91 3.70 -5.93
CA LEU A 173 -19.31 3.95 -5.57
C LEU A 173 -20.18 4.13 -6.82
N VAL A 174 -19.70 4.91 -7.80
CA VAL A 174 -20.40 5.09 -9.09
C VAL A 174 -20.56 3.77 -9.85
N VAL A 175 -19.55 2.90 -9.85
CA VAL A 175 -19.62 1.58 -10.52
C VAL A 175 -20.62 0.67 -9.83
N ILE A 176 -20.68 0.68 -8.49
CA ILE A 176 -21.62 -0.13 -7.71
C ILE A 176 -23.06 0.33 -8.00
N GLU A 177 -23.34 1.63 -7.94
CA GLU A 177 -24.67 2.18 -8.24
C GLU A 177 -25.07 1.92 -9.69
N GLY A 178 -24.14 2.09 -10.63
CA GLY A 178 -24.35 1.78 -12.04
C GLY A 178 -24.73 0.31 -12.27
N SER A 179 -24.08 -0.61 -11.55
CA SER A 179 -24.36 -2.04 -11.64
C SER A 179 -25.78 -2.39 -11.14
N VAL A 180 -26.20 -1.80 -10.01
CA VAL A 180 -27.56 -2.01 -9.46
C VAL A 180 -28.64 -1.49 -10.43
N ILE A 181 -28.43 -0.31 -11.02
CA ILE A 181 -29.38 0.26 -11.99
C ILE A 181 -29.48 -0.64 -13.22
N LEU A 182 -28.35 -1.11 -13.76
CA LEU A 182 -28.33 -1.98 -14.94
C LEU A 182 -29.09 -3.29 -14.69
N THR A 183 -28.87 -3.94 -13.54
CA THR A 183 -29.60 -5.17 -13.19
C THR A 183 -31.10 -4.94 -13.03
N ARG A 184 -31.52 -3.76 -12.52
CA ARG A 184 -32.95 -3.43 -12.43
C ARG A 184 -33.59 -3.25 -13.80
N VAL A 185 -32.89 -2.59 -14.73
CA VAL A 185 -33.35 -2.40 -16.11
C VAL A 185 -33.46 -3.76 -16.83
N GLU A 186 -32.44 -4.61 -16.70
CA GLU A 186 -32.45 -5.95 -17.28
C GLU A 186 -33.65 -6.77 -16.76
N ASN A 187 -33.88 -6.80 -15.45
CA ASN A 187 -34.99 -7.53 -14.87
C ASN A 187 -36.35 -7.03 -15.39
N SER A 188 -36.53 -5.73 -15.59
CA SER A 188 -37.77 -5.20 -16.18
C SER A 188 -38.00 -5.67 -17.61
N LEU A 189 -36.96 -5.67 -18.44
CA LEU A 189 -37.05 -6.13 -19.83
C LEU A 189 -37.29 -7.65 -19.93
N LEU A 190 -36.66 -8.43 -19.05
CA LEU A 190 -36.83 -9.88 -19.00
C LEU A 190 -38.23 -10.29 -18.54
N VAL A 191 -38.88 -9.51 -17.68
CA VAL A 191 -40.27 -9.78 -17.26
C VAL A 191 -41.23 -9.57 -18.43
N ASP A 192 -41.07 -8.48 -19.19
CA ASP A 192 -41.90 -8.21 -20.36
C ASP A 192 -41.72 -9.27 -21.45
N SER A 193 -40.48 -9.68 -21.73
CA SER A 193 -40.22 -10.74 -22.72
C SER A 193 -40.82 -12.09 -22.28
N LYS A 194 -40.66 -12.46 -21.00
CA LYS A 194 -41.29 -13.68 -20.44
C LYS A 194 -42.81 -13.63 -20.51
N HIS A 195 -43.42 -12.46 -20.31
CA HIS A 195 -44.88 -12.32 -20.45
C HIS A 195 -45.35 -12.53 -21.89
N VAL A 196 -44.61 -12.04 -22.88
CA VAL A 196 -44.93 -12.28 -24.29
C VAL A 196 -44.81 -13.77 -24.63
N GLU A 197 -43.73 -14.41 -24.21
CA GLU A 197 -43.51 -15.85 -24.43
C GLU A 197 -44.56 -16.71 -23.73
N THR A 198 -44.92 -16.37 -22.49
CA THR A 198 -45.96 -17.11 -21.76
C THR A 198 -47.31 -16.96 -22.46
N LYS A 199 -47.65 -15.76 -22.94
CA LYS A 199 -48.89 -15.53 -23.69
C LYS A 199 -48.91 -16.32 -24.99
N SER A 200 -47.81 -16.37 -25.74
CA SER A 200 -47.75 -17.15 -26.98
C SER A 200 -47.91 -18.64 -26.71
N GLN A 201 -47.24 -19.19 -25.69
CA GLN A 201 -47.38 -20.61 -25.32
C GLN A 201 -48.83 -20.97 -24.94
N VAL A 202 -49.51 -20.08 -24.22
CA VAL A 202 -50.93 -20.27 -23.89
C VAL A 202 -51.79 -20.25 -25.16
N LEU A 203 -51.56 -19.29 -26.06
CA LEU A 203 -52.28 -19.24 -27.34
C LEU A 203 -52.03 -20.48 -28.20
N ASP A 204 -50.77 -20.92 -28.30
CA ASP A 204 -50.40 -22.15 -29.01
C ASP A 204 -51.12 -23.37 -28.42
N SER A 205 -51.31 -23.42 -27.09
CA SER A 205 -52.06 -24.52 -26.46
C SER A 205 -53.54 -24.53 -26.85
N TYR A 206 -54.17 -23.36 -27.00
CA TYR A 206 -55.55 -23.24 -27.47
C TYR A 206 -55.69 -23.60 -28.95
N GLU A 207 -54.72 -23.21 -29.77
CA GLU A 207 -54.65 -23.57 -31.19
C GLU A 207 -54.05 -24.97 -31.43
N ASN A 208 -53.81 -25.74 -30.36
CA ASN A 208 -53.29 -27.09 -30.41
C ASN A 208 -51.98 -27.20 -31.22
N PHE A 209 -51.15 -26.15 -31.14
CA PHE A 209 -49.92 -25.91 -31.90
C PHE A 209 -50.12 -25.89 -33.42
N GLY A 210 -51.24 -25.31 -33.89
CA GLY A 210 -51.55 -25.19 -35.32
C GLY A 210 -51.92 -26.53 -35.98
N LEU A 211 -52.39 -27.49 -35.18
CA LEU A 211 -52.50 -28.88 -35.59
C LEU A 211 -53.93 -29.39 -35.36
N ASP A 212 -54.63 -29.68 -36.47
CA ASP A 212 -56.09 -29.92 -36.54
C ASP A 212 -56.65 -30.85 -35.45
N ASN A 213 -57.88 -30.54 -35.01
CA ASN A 213 -58.63 -31.32 -34.02
C ASN A 213 -59.26 -32.62 -34.57
N ASP A 214 -59.00 -32.98 -35.83
CA ASP A 214 -59.56 -34.19 -36.42
C ASP A 214 -58.97 -35.47 -35.77
N LYS A 215 -59.80 -36.51 -35.71
CA LYS A 215 -59.47 -37.79 -35.07
C LYS A 215 -58.24 -38.44 -35.70
N ILE A 216 -58.09 -38.33 -37.03
CA ILE A 216 -56.97 -38.93 -37.77
C ILE A 216 -55.67 -38.16 -37.50
N SER A 217 -55.73 -36.82 -37.49
CA SER A 217 -54.61 -35.95 -37.12
C SER A 217 -54.10 -36.22 -35.70
N ARG A 218 -55.02 -36.49 -34.76
CA ARG A 218 -54.65 -36.91 -33.39
C ARG A 218 -53.94 -38.26 -33.34
N ILE A 219 -54.39 -39.24 -34.13
CA ILE A 219 -53.74 -40.56 -34.22
C ILE A 219 -52.36 -40.44 -34.85
N LYS A 220 -52.21 -39.64 -35.92
CA LYS A 220 -50.90 -39.35 -36.54
C LYS A 220 -49.91 -38.76 -35.54
N ARG A 221 -50.36 -37.79 -34.72
CA ARG A 221 -49.53 -37.18 -33.65
C ARG A 221 -49.12 -38.20 -32.58
N PHE A 222 -50.02 -39.07 -32.16
CA PHE A 222 -49.73 -40.13 -31.20
C PHE A 222 -48.70 -41.12 -31.75
N LEU A 223 -48.86 -41.57 -33.00
CA LEU A 223 -47.91 -42.46 -33.65
C LEU A 223 -46.53 -41.82 -33.78
N TRP A 224 -46.48 -40.55 -34.19
CA TRP A 224 -45.25 -39.78 -34.31
C TRP A 224 -44.53 -39.61 -32.95
N PHE A 225 -45.26 -39.22 -31.90
CA PHE A 225 -44.70 -39.06 -30.56
C PHE A 225 -44.19 -40.40 -29.99
N ARG A 226 -44.94 -41.48 -30.24
CA ARG A 226 -44.55 -42.84 -29.86
C ARG A 226 -43.27 -43.28 -30.59
N SER A 227 -43.19 -43.11 -31.90
CA SER A 227 -42.00 -43.51 -32.68
C SER A 227 -40.78 -42.69 -32.29
N PHE A 228 -40.96 -41.38 -32.07
CA PHE A 228 -39.90 -40.48 -31.61
C PHE A 228 -39.37 -40.86 -30.22
N GLY A 229 -40.24 -41.26 -29.29
CA GLY A 229 -39.81 -41.70 -27.96
C GLY A 229 -39.17 -43.09 -27.92
N LEU A 230 -39.45 -43.96 -28.90
CA LEU A 230 -38.98 -45.36 -28.90
C LEU A 230 -37.67 -45.55 -29.67
N TYR A 231 -37.43 -44.74 -30.71
CA TYR A 231 -36.30 -44.89 -31.61
C TYR A 231 -35.47 -43.61 -31.64
N ASN A 232 -34.21 -43.71 -31.19
CA ASN A 232 -33.22 -42.63 -31.31
C ASN A 232 -32.44 -42.67 -32.64
N ASP A 233 -32.67 -43.69 -33.47
CA ASP A 233 -31.95 -43.95 -34.72
C ASP A 233 -32.78 -43.47 -35.92
N LYS A 234 -32.18 -42.68 -36.82
CA LYS A 234 -32.90 -41.98 -37.90
C LYS A 234 -33.50 -42.95 -38.90
N ASP A 235 -32.76 -43.98 -39.29
CA ASP A 235 -33.20 -44.94 -40.30
C ASP A 235 -34.42 -45.74 -39.84
N LYS A 236 -34.48 -46.06 -38.54
CA LYS A 236 -35.62 -46.74 -37.91
C LYS A 236 -36.82 -45.82 -37.75
N LEU A 237 -36.58 -44.55 -37.43
CA LEU A 237 -37.62 -43.53 -37.33
C LEU A 237 -38.32 -43.34 -38.69
N ASP A 238 -37.55 -43.25 -39.78
CA ASP A 238 -38.08 -43.07 -41.14
C ASP A 238 -38.83 -44.32 -41.63
N GLN A 239 -38.37 -45.51 -41.27
CA GLN A 239 -39.06 -46.77 -41.58
C GLN A 239 -40.42 -46.84 -40.86
N GLU A 240 -40.46 -46.46 -39.58
CA GLU A 240 -41.69 -46.45 -38.79
C GLU A 240 -42.64 -45.33 -39.22
N ALA A 241 -42.13 -44.17 -39.65
CA ALA A 241 -42.93 -43.12 -40.25
C ALA A 241 -43.68 -43.63 -41.48
N LYS A 242 -42.99 -44.36 -42.38
CA LYS A 242 -43.62 -44.99 -43.55
C LYS A 242 -44.68 -46.03 -43.16
N ASN A 243 -44.38 -46.89 -42.18
CA ASN A 243 -45.35 -47.87 -41.68
C ASN A 243 -46.60 -47.20 -41.09
N ASN A 244 -46.40 -46.12 -40.34
CA ASN A 244 -47.48 -45.33 -39.74
C ASN A 244 -48.35 -44.65 -40.80
N GLU A 245 -47.77 -44.15 -41.89
CA GLU A 245 -48.54 -43.59 -43.02
C GLU A 245 -49.41 -44.65 -43.71
N VAL A 246 -48.87 -45.84 -43.95
CA VAL A 246 -49.63 -46.97 -44.52
C VAL A 246 -50.81 -47.37 -43.63
N LEU A 247 -50.61 -47.42 -42.31
CA LEU A 247 -51.67 -47.71 -41.34
C LEU A 247 -52.76 -46.63 -41.34
N LEU A 248 -52.38 -45.36 -41.43
CA LEU A 248 -53.32 -44.25 -41.50
C LEU A 248 -54.18 -44.33 -42.78
N ASP A 249 -53.57 -44.64 -43.91
CA ASP A 249 -54.28 -44.84 -45.18
C ASP A 249 -55.26 -46.02 -45.14
N ASP A 250 -54.87 -47.14 -44.52
CA ASP A 250 -55.76 -48.29 -44.34
C ASP A 250 -56.95 -47.94 -43.42
N MET A 251 -56.70 -47.26 -42.30
CA MET A 251 -57.78 -46.77 -41.44
C MET A 251 -58.72 -45.81 -42.16
N HIS A 252 -58.18 -44.91 -42.98
CA HIS A 252 -58.97 -43.97 -43.79
C HIS A 252 -59.85 -44.71 -44.81
N LYS A 253 -59.28 -45.67 -45.55
CA LYS A 253 -60.02 -46.52 -46.50
C LYS A 253 -61.13 -47.33 -45.82
N ARG A 254 -60.85 -47.93 -44.66
CA ARG A 254 -61.86 -48.67 -43.88
C ARG A 254 -63.00 -47.77 -43.41
N ARG A 255 -62.69 -46.55 -42.92
CA ARG A 255 -63.69 -45.56 -42.53
C ARG A 255 -64.58 -45.16 -43.72
N GLN A 256 -63.98 -44.87 -44.87
CA GLN A 256 -64.74 -44.55 -46.09
C GLN A 256 -65.63 -45.72 -46.53
N LYS A 257 -65.13 -46.95 -46.50
CA LYS A 257 -65.92 -48.15 -46.82
C LYS A 257 -67.11 -48.33 -45.89
N LEU A 258 -66.94 -48.07 -44.59
CA LEU A 258 -68.03 -48.11 -43.61
C LEU A 258 -69.07 -47.04 -43.90
N LEU A 259 -68.66 -45.80 -44.16
CA LEU A 259 -69.58 -44.71 -44.49
C LEU A 259 -70.40 -45.03 -45.76
N ASN A 260 -69.76 -45.56 -46.80
CA ASN A 260 -70.45 -45.99 -48.03
C ASN A 260 -71.42 -47.15 -47.77
N SER A 261 -71.07 -48.10 -46.89
CA SER A 261 -71.96 -49.22 -46.52
C SER A 261 -73.17 -48.80 -45.68
N LEU A 262 -73.04 -47.73 -44.89
CA LEU A 262 -74.16 -47.14 -44.15
C LEU A 262 -75.10 -46.38 -45.10
N SER A 263 -74.55 -45.60 -46.03
CA SER A 263 -75.34 -44.90 -47.06
C SER A 263 -76.19 -45.89 -47.88
N THR A 264 -75.56 -46.94 -48.41
CA THR A 264 -76.25 -47.97 -49.23
C THR A 264 -77.24 -48.84 -48.46
N LYS A 265 -77.16 -48.90 -47.13
CA LYS A 265 -78.18 -49.55 -46.29
C LYS A 265 -79.39 -48.66 -46.04
N ASN A 266 -79.17 -47.35 -45.91
CA ASN A 266 -80.26 -46.39 -45.79
C ASN A 266 -81.06 -46.33 -47.09
N ASP A 267 -80.40 -46.34 -48.25
CA ASP A 267 -81.06 -46.35 -49.57
C ASP A 267 -81.86 -47.63 -49.89
N LYS A 268 -81.76 -48.69 -49.07
CA LYS A 268 -82.51 -49.96 -49.24
C LYS A 268 -83.68 -50.11 -48.27
N ASN A 269 -83.80 -49.21 -47.30
CA ASN A 269 -84.85 -49.22 -46.30
C ASN A 269 -85.93 -48.15 -46.55
N ASP A 270 -85.75 -47.35 -47.60
CA ASP A 270 -86.76 -46.49 -48.24
C ASP A 270 -87.29 -47.17 -49.51
#